data_AF-A0A7G8GMS8-F1
#
_entry.id   AF-A0A7G8GMS8-F1
#
_cell.length_a   1.000
_cell.length_b   1.000
_cell.length_c   1.000
_cell.angle_alpha   90.00
_cell.angle_beta   90.00
_cell.angle_gamma   90.00
#
_symmetry.space_group_name_H-M   'P 1'
#
loop_
_entity.id
_entity.type
_entity.pdbx_description
1 polymer ?
#
loop_
_entity_poly.entity_id
_entity_poly.type
_entity_poly.pdbx_seq_one_letter_code
_entity_poly.pdbx_strand_id
1 'polypeptide(L)'
;MSTLPEAIEKALDTYMDLGTPSHPKPPRRGTKEGTKVSSRSALLNHLAAHLVEQEEKCEARVIKPSTLKNKKETLLKHLQGYLLDAGITKVGQIKVGCFDRYQVWRIEANAADGKNPPSNLTLKKEATIISGFIGYLVKKRLLDPYEAAQKQEIPPKIRLTDTDFDSNPPIRDIEEWLKILVEVRAWVKEGKAHPRPRTLLHRQMFWSLLLVLKQTGMRPDEARSLRWRDIETEDIGRFSQTQWEEDMAFLQLQGVEEDDLDEDDRRSLGRVSRYVTHIRILQSKTKSIREVTSNSAEALSRWKVWQKQYLSLMQQCGNGYNYEISEDDLVFGVPDRDAVKITSYNVLNINWRSIIDRCGSKLKGPIMSDHKYTIYSLRSTRAQELMDMGVDVYLAATQLGHTVAMLEKVYARLPQRRRATKEAAHIEFGKRKSDSEIVALDSVASFKGKT
;
A
#
# COMPACT_ATOMS: atom_id res chain seq x y z
N MET A 1 -1.59 -8.32 -73.02
CA MET A 1 -1.27 -8.61 -71.61
C MET A 1 -0.76 -7.30 -71.01
N SER A 2 -1.56 -6.62 -70.19
CA SER A 2 -1.09 -5.35 -69.58
C SER A 2 -0.01 -5.66 -68.56
N THR A 3 1.01 -4.82 -68.52
CA THR A 3 2.13 -5.03 -67.57
C THR A 3 1.69 -4.64 -66.15
N LEU A 4 2.31 -5.25 -65.14
CA LEU A 4 1.99 -5.00 -63.72
C LEU A 4 2.00 -3.49 -63.35
N PRO A 5 2.89 -2.64 -63.90
CA PRO A 5 2.86 -1.19 -63.66
C PRO A 5 1.58 -0.52 -64.21
N GLU A 6 1.15 -0.86 -65.43
CA GLU A 6 -0.07 -0.29 -66.02
C GLU A 6 -1.34 -0.70 -65.25
N ALA A 7 -1.34 -1.90 -64.66
CA ALA A 7 -2.46 -2.34 -63.82
C ALA A 7 -2.52 -1.58 -62.48
N ILE A 8 -1.37 -1.18 -61.93
CA ILE A 8 -1.27 -0.40 -60.69
C ILE A 8 -1.69 1.05 -60.95
N GLU A 9 -1.28 1.64 -62.07
CA GLU A 9 -1.64 3.02 -62.45
C GLU A 9 -3.15 3.14 -62.71
N LYS A 10 -3.73 2.15 -63.41
CA LYS A 10 -5.18 2.09 -63.65
C LYS A 10 -5.99 1.88 -62.36
N ALA A 11 -5.45 1.15 -61.39
CA ALA A 11 -6.08 0.97 -60.08
C ALA A 11 -6.02 2.25 -59.22
N LEU A 12 -4.93 3.03 -59.34
CA LEU A 12 -4.78 4.33 -58.69
C LEU A 12 -5.74 5.38 -59.28
N ASP A 13 -5.88 5.44 -60.61
CA ASP A 13 -6.87 6.31 -61.26
C ASP A 13 -8.30 5.95 -60.86
N THR A 14 -8.62 4.65 -60.79
CA THR A 14 -9.96 4.19 -60.35
C THR A 14 -10.22 4.54 -58.87
N TYR A 15 -9.18 4.57 -58.03
CA TYR A 15 -9.29 4.93 -56.63
C TYR A 15 -9.41 6.45 -56.41
N MET A 16 -8.81 7.25 -57.30
CA MET A 16 -8.91 8.72 -57.31
C MET A 16 -10.26 9.20 -57.87
N ASP A 17 -10.86 8.47 -58.82
CA ASP A 17 -12.23 8.71 -59.33
C ASP A 17 -13.32 8.32 -58.32
N LEU A 18 -13.00 7.53 -57.29
CA LEU A 18 -13.89 7.21 -56.16
C LEU A 18 -13.94 8.30 -55.08
N GLY A 19 -13.55 9.53 -55.45
CA GLY A 19 -13.69 10.73 -54.64
C GLY A 19 -15.08 10.87 -54.00
N THR A 20 -15.04 11.16 -52.70
CA THR A 20 -16.12 11.58 -51.80
C THR A 20 -17.31 12.26 -52.49
N PRO A 21 -18.58 11.85 -52.22
CA PRO A 21 -19.74 12.57 -52.73
C PRO A 21 -19.82 13.97 -52.12
N SER A 22 -19.64 15.01 -52.94
CA SER A 22 -19.63 16.42 -52.53
C SER A 22 -21.00 17.07 -52.38
N HIS A 23 -22.11 16.33 -52.37
CA HIS A 23 -23.44 16.91 -52.16
C HIS A 23 -24.38 15.96 -51.39
N PRO A 24 -24.96 16.39 -50.24
CA PRO A 24 -26.02 15.62 -49.59
C PRO A 24 -27.28 15.65 -50.47
N LYS A 25 -27.74 14.48 -50.93
CA LYS A 25 -29.07 14.35 -51.55
C LYS A 25 -30.13 14.77 -50.53
N PRO A 26 -31.12 15.62 -50.89
CA PRO A 26 -32.19 15.96 -49.97
C PRO A 26 -32.99 14.70 -49.60
N PRO A 27 -33.48 14.59 -48.36
CA PRO A 27 -34.18 13.39 -47.91
C PRO A 27 -35.45 13.18 -48.74
N ARG A 28 -35.62 11.96 -49.27
CA ARG A 28 -36.86 11.53 -49.90
C ARG A 28 -38.00 11.62 -48.87
N ARG A 29 -39.03 12.36 -49.26
CA ARG A 29 -40.24 12.63 -48.48
C ARG A 29 -41.14 11.39 -48.41
N GLY A 30 -41.61 11.07 -47.20
CA GLY A 30 -42.65 10.07 -46.90
C GLY A 30 -42.08 8.79 -46.29
N THR A 31 -42.24 8.51 -45.00
CA THR A 31 -43.55 8.32 -44.35
C THR A 31 -43.45 8.38 -42.82
N LYS A 32 -44.46 9.03 -42.23
CA LYS A 32 -44.92 9.02 -40.83
C LYS A 32 -43.94 9.53 -39.77
N GLU A 33 -44.11 10.82 -39.50
CA GLU A 33 -43.94 11.42 -38.17
C GLU A 33 -44.58 10.53 -37.11
N GLY A 34 -43.84 10.29 -36.02
CA GLY A 34 -44.30 9.55 -34.85
C GLY A 34 -43.47 8.31 -34.59
N THR A 35 -42.62 8.41 -33.57
CA THR A 35 -41.86 7.35 -32.90
C THR A 35 -40.51 6.98 -33.49
N LYS A 36 -39.46 7.59 -32.94
CA LYS A 36 -38.30 6.86 -32.39
C LYS A 36 -37.57 7.76 -31.41
N VAL A 37 -38.02 7.73 -30.16
CA VAL A 37 -37.16 8.00 -29.02
C VAL A 37 -35.88 7.20 -29.26
N SER A 38 -34.73 7.87 -29.34
CA SER A 38 -33.42 7.24 -29.50
C SER A 38 -33.29 6.14 -28.45
N SER A 39 -33.46 4.88 -28.87
CA SER A 39 -33.43 3.76 -27.94
C SER A 39 -31.98 3.60 -27.52
N ARG A 40 -31.65 4.09 -26.33
CA ARG A 40 -30.45 3.68 -25.60
C ARG A 40 -30.34 2.17 -25.77
N SER A 41 -29.20 1.71 -26.32
CA SER A 41 -28.99 0.31 -26.71
C SER A 41 -29.53 -0.64 -25.62
N ALA A 42 -30.25 -1.69 -26.01
CA ALA A 42 -30.85 -2.63 -25.04
C ALA A 42 -29.80 -3.17 -24.05
N LEU A 43 -28.57 -3.40 -24.52
CA LEU A 43 -27.43 -3.77 -23.70
C LEU A 43 -27.05 -2.69 -22.68
N LEU A 44 -27.03 -1.41 -23.08
CA LEU A 44 -26.73 -0.30 -22.17
C LEU A 44 -27.80 -0.13 -21.08
N ASN A 45 -29.06 -0.43 -21.38
CA ASN A 45 -30.11 -0.44 -20.35
C ASN A 45 -29.85 -1.52 -19.30
N HIS A 46 -29.39 -2.71 -19.71
CA HIS A 46 -29.00 -3.76 -18.77
C HIS A 46 -27.74 -3.40 -17.97
N LEU A 47 -26.79 -2.67 -18.56
CA LEU A 47 -25.62 -2.15 -17.86
C LEU A 47 -26.03 -1.14 -16.77
N ALA A 48 -26.95 -0.23 -17.10
CA ALA A 48 -27.53 0.72 -16.14
C ALA A 48 -28.28 0.00 -15.01
N ALA A 49 -29.12 -0.99 -15.34
CA ALA A 49 -29.84 -1.79 -14.34
C ALA A 49 -28.89 -2.57 -13.41
N HIS A 50 -27.80 -3.14 -13.96
CA HIS A 50 -26.78 -3.80 -13.14
C HIS A 50 -26.11 -2.83 -12.17
N LEU A 51 -25.85 -1.58 -12.59
CA LEU A 51 -25.28 -0.56 -11.73
C LEU A 51 -26.20 -0.16 -10.58
N VAL A 52 -27.51 -0.05 -10.82
CA VAL A 52 -28.51 0.16 -9.76
C VAL A 52 -28.42 -0.95 -8.71
N GLU A 53 -28.36 -2.22 -9.13
CA GLU A 53 -28.14 -3.35 -8.19
C GLU A 53 -26.78 -3.30 -7.47
N GLN A 54 -25.80 -2.54 -7.96
CA GLN A 54 -24.54 -2.31 -7.24
C GLN A 54 -24.63 -1.13 -6.27
N GLU A 55 -25.43 -0.11 -6.58
CA GLU A 55 -25.72 1.01 -5.70
C GLU A 55 -26.50 0.55 -4.46
N GLU A 56 -27.56 -0.25 -4.66
CA GLU A 56 -28.34 -0.86 -3.57
C GLU A 56 -27.46 -1.68 -2.62
N LYS A 57 -26.52 -2.49 -3.17
CA LYS A 57 -25.55 -3.24 -2.36
C LYS A 57 -24.61 -2.34 -1.57
N CYS A 58 -24.30 -1.15 -2.09
CA CYS A 58 -23.45 -0.19 -1.39
C CYS A 58 -24.22 0.49 -0.25
N GLU A 59 -25.48 0.87 -0.50
CA GLU A 59 -26.39 1.43 0.50
C GLU A 59 -26.64 0.44 1.65
N ALA A 60 -26.86 -0.84 1.31
CA ALA A 60 -26.97 -1.95 2.25
C ALA A 60 -25.63 -2.35 2.92
N ARG A 61 -24.53 -1.61 2.67
CA ARG A 61 -23.18 -1.84 3.22
C ARG A 61 -22.56 -3.22 2.91
N VAL A 62 -23.10 -3.93 1.92
CA VAL A 62 -22.53 -5.19 1.40
C VAL A 62 -21.22 -4.92 0.66
N ILE A 63 -21.13 -3.77 -0.04
CA ILE A 63 -19.89 -3.31 -0.67
C ILE A 63 -19.49 -1.92 -0.17
N LYS A 64 -18.18 -1.62 -0.20
CA LYS A 64 -17.65 -0.31 0.17
C LYS A 64 -17.94 0.75 -0.91
N PRO A 65 -18.08 2.04 -0.56
CA PRO A 65 -18.22 3.13 -1.54
C PRO A 65 -17.08 3.18 -2.57
N SER A 66 -15.86 2.89 -2.15
CA SER A 66 -14.71 2.79 -3.06
C SER A 66 -14.83 1.64 -4.06
N THR A 67 -15.44 0.52 -3.67
CA THR A 67 -15.73 -0.61 -4.57
C THR A 67 -16.78 -0.21 -5.61
N LEU A 68 -17.84 0.48 -5.20
CA LEU A 68 -18.85 0.99 -6.12
C LEU A 68 -18.25 1.99 -7.12
N LYS A 69 -17.40 2.92 -6.65
CA LYS A 69 -16.69 3.88 -7.51
C LYS A 69 -15.91 3.16 -8.63
N ASN A 70 -15.14 2.14 -8.27
CA ASN A 70 -14.38 1.34 -9.24
C ASN A 70 -15.28 0.61 -10.25
N LYS A 71 -16.42 0.08 -9.78
CA LYS A 71 -17.42 -0.57 -10.64
C LYS A 71 -18.03 0.42 -11.63
N LYS A 72 -18.44 1.61 -11.16
CA LYS A 72 -18.97 2.68 -12.01
C LYS A 72 -17.96 3.10 -13.07
N GLU A 73 -16.72 3.37 -12.66
CA GLU A 73 -15.64 3.76 -13.58
C GLU A 73 -15.41 2.69 -14.66
N THR A 74 -15.29 1.42 -14.26
CA THR A 74 -15.08 0.32 -15.22
C THR A 74 -16.28 0.14 -16.14
N LEU A 75 -17.51 0.12 -15.62
CA LEU A 75 -18.70 -0.21 -16.40
C LEU A 75 -19.14 0.95 -17.31
N LEU A 76 -19.13 2.18 -16.81
CA LEU A 76 -19.61 3.36 -17.57
C LEU A 76 -18.54 3.97 -18.47
N LYS A 77 -17.28 4.00 -18.03
CA LYS A 77 -16.22 4.61 -18.84
C LYS A 77 -15.58 3.58 -19.78
N HIS A 78 -15.16 2.43 -19.23
CA HIS A 78 -14.32 1.50 -19.98
C HIS A 78 -15.14 0.47 -20.77
N LEU A 79 -16.04 -0.26 -20.12
CA LEU A 79 -16.85 -1.28 -20.77
C LEU A 79 -17.82 -0.67 -21.77
N GLN A 80 -18.60 0.33 -21.37
CA GLN A 80 -19.53 1.00 -22.29
C GLN A 80 -18.81 1.65 -23.49
N GLY A 81 -17.65 2.28 -23.27
CA GLY A 81 -16.83 2.82 -24.37
C GLY A 81 -16.42 1.73 -25.37
N TYR A 82 -15.88 0.62 -24.87
CA TYR A 82 -15.51 -0.52 -25.72
C TYR A 82 -16.69 -1.07 -26.50
N LEU A 83 -17.84 -1.28 -25.84
CA LEU A 83 -19.04 -1.82 -26.48
C LEU A 83 -19.53 -0.94 -27.62
N LEU A 84 -19.48 0.39 -27.44
CA LEU A 84 -19.88 1.35 -28.47
C LEU A 84 -18.91 1.36 -29.65
N ASP A 85 -17.60 1.43 -29.38
CA ASP A 85 -16.57 1.43 -30.44
C ASP A 85 -16.54 0.12 -31.24
N ALA A 86 -16.81 -1.01 -30.58
CA ALA A 86 -16.91 -2.32 -31.22
C ALA A 86 -18.29 -2.57 -31.89
N GLY A 87 -19.24 -1.63 -31.82
CA GLY A 87 -20.57 -1.78 -32.42
C GLY A 87 -21.48 -2.82 -31.73
N ILE A 88 -21.18 -3.16 -30.48
CA ILE A 88 -21.91 -4.14 -29.68
C ILE A 88 -23.04 -3.44 -28.93
N THR A 89 -24.27 -3.58 -29.44
CA THR A 89 -25.44 -2.85 -28.96
C THR A 89 -26.55 -3.75 -28.42
N LYS A 90 -26.49 -5.06 -28.67
CA LYS A 90 -27.49 -6.04 -28.24
C LYS A 90 -26.84 -7.11 -27.37
N VAL A 91 -27.61 -7.66 -26.43
CA VAL A 91 -27.11 -8.71 -25.53
C VAL A 91 -26.69 -9.96 -26.30
N GLY A 92 -27.40 -10.34 -27.36
CA GLY A 92 -27.05 -11.51 -28.18
C GLY A 92 -25.73 -11.40 -28.96
N GLN A 93 -25.07 -10.23 -28.96
CA GLN A 93 -23.73 -10.05 -29.53
C GLN A 93 -22.61 -10.33 -28.51
N ILE A 94 -22.94 -10.48 -27.22
CA ILE A 94 -21.99 -10.86 -26.18
C ILE A 94 -21.76 -12.37 -26.28
N LYS A 95 -20.61 -12.73 -26.86
CA LYS A 95 -20.21 -14.11 -27.15
C LYS A 95 -18.75 -14.35 -26.78
N VAL A 96 -18.29 -15.60 -26.81
CA VAL A 96 -16.85 -15.91 -26.74
C VAL A 96 -16.08 -15.14 -27.83
N GLY A 97 -14.95 -14.55 -27.45
CA GLY A 97 -14.12 -13.72 -28.33
C GLY A 97 -14.52 -12.23 -28.41
N CYS A 98 -15.69 -11.87 -27.88
CA CYS A 98 -16.21 -10.49 -27.88
C CYS A 98 -15.25 -9.47 -27.24
N PHE A 99 -14.43 -9.89 -26.28
CA PHE A 99 -13.53 -9.04 -25.52
C PHE A 99 -12.03 -9.29 -25.78
N ASP A 100 -11.68 -10.03 -26.83
CA ASP A 100 -10.27 -10.36 -27.14
C ASP A 100 -9.42 -9.11 -27.40
N ARG A 101 -10.02 -8.09 -28.04
CA ARG A 101 -9.38 -6.80 -28.31
C ARG A 101 -9.48 -5.79 -27.18
N TYR A 102 -10.12 -6.13 -26.06
CA TYR A 102 -10.37 -5.19 -24.97
C TYR A 102 -9.07 -4.59 -24.41
N GLN A 103 -8.04 -5.41 -24.20
CA GLN A 103 -6.76 -4.94 -23.68
C GLN A 103 -6.09 -3.93 -24.63
N VAL A 104 -6.09 -4.22 -25.94
CA VAL A 104 -5.52 -3.33 -26.97
C VAL A 104 -6.30 -2.02 -27.02
N TRP A 105 -7.64 -2.10 -27.10
CA TRP A 105 -8.50 -0.93 -27.10
C TRP A 105 -8.30 -0.07 -25.84
N ARG A 106 -8.16 -0.68 -24.66
CA ARG A 106 -7.92 0.05 -23.40
C ARG A 106 -6.62 0.85 -23.41
N ILE A 107 -5.57 0.33 -24.06
CA ILE A 107 -4.29 1.01 -24.20
C ILE A 107 -4.43 2.17 -25.19
N GLU A 108 -5.04 1.94 -26.34
CA GLU A 108 -5.29 2.95 -27.37
C GLU A 108 -6.17 4.09 -26.86
N ALA A 109 -7.26 3.77 -26.14
CA ALA A 109 -8.16 4.75 -25.55
C ALA A 109 -7.46 5.60 -24.47
N ASN A 110 -6.58 5.01 -23.66
CA ASN A 110 -5.77 5.79 -22.72
C ASN A 110 -4.80 6.71 -23.45
N ALA A 111 -4.14 6.24 -24.52
CA ALA A 111 -3.21 7.03 -25.31
C ALA A 111 -3.92 8.23 -25.98
N ALA A 112 -5.13 8.02 -26.52
CA ALA A 112 -5.96 9.10 -27.07
C ALA A 112 -6.35 10.15 -26.00
N ASP A 113 -6.56 9.72 -24.75
CA ASP A 113 -6.77 10.57 -23.58
C ASP A 113 -5.48 11.26 -23.06
N GLY A 114 -4.32 11.03 -23.71
CA GLY A 114 -3.01 11.53 -23.24
C GLY A 114 -2.51 10.87 -21.96
N LYS A 115 -2.95 9.64 -21.66
CA LYS A 115 -2.63 8.89 -20.43
C LYS A 115 -1.72 7.71 -20.72
N ASN A 116 -0.97 7.32 -19.69
CA ASN A 116 -0.15 6.12 -19.72
C ASN A 116 -1.03 4.85 -19.87
N PRO A 117 -0.48 3.77 -20.46
CA PRO A 117 -1.14 2.48 -20.52
C PRO A 117 -1.58 2.00 -19.12
N PRO A 118 -2.75 1.38 -18.98
CA PRO A 118 -3.16 0.78 -17.72
C PRO A 118 -2.26 -0.42 -17.37
N SER A 119 -1.97 -0.62 -16.09
CA SER A 119 -1.24 -1.82 -15.63
C SER A 119 -2.05 -3.10 -15.87
N ASN A 120 -1.38 -4.25 -16.01
CA ASN A 120 -2.08 -5.53 -16.14
C ASN A 120 -2.93 -5.85 -14.90
N LEU A 121 -2.52 -5.43 -13.69
CA LEU A 121 -3.34 -5.54 -12.49
C LEU A 121 -4.64 -4.72 -12.59
N THR A 122 -4.56 -3.51 -13.15
CA THR A 122 -5.74 -2.68 -13.43
C THR A 122 -6.66 -3.38 -14.40
N LEU A 123 -6.13 -3.86 -15.53
CA LEU A 123 -6.90 -4.58 -16.54
C LEU A 123 -7.52 -5.86 -15.98
N LYS A 124 -6.81 -6.60 -15.12
CA LYS A 124 -7.33 -7.81 -14.47
C LYS A 124 -8.50 -7.49 -13.52
N LYS A 125 -8.42 -6.38 -12.79
CA LYS A 125 -9.50 -5.88 -11.95
C LYS A 125 -10.72 -5.50 -12.79
N GLU A 126 -10.50 -4.81 -13.92
CA GLU A 126 -11.56 -4.46 -14.87
C GLU A 126 -12.22 -5.71 -15.44
N ALA A 127 -11.44 -6.70 -15.91
CA ALA A 127 -11.93 -7.99 -16.39
C ALA A 127 -12.80 -8.72 -15.35
N THR A 128 -12.43 -8.64 -14.06
CA THR A 128 -13.23 -9.21 -12.96
C THR A 128 -14.57 -8.50 -12.80
N ILE A 129 -14.60 -7.17 -12.94
CA ILE A 129 -15.84 -6.38 -12.88
C ILE A 129 -16.73 -6.68 -14.09
N ILE A 130 -16.14 -6.77 -15.29
CA ILE A 130 -16.84 -7.13 -16.53
C ILE A 130 -17.41 -8.55 -16.43
N SER A 131 -16.65 -9.51 -15.89
CA SER A 131 -17.14 -10.86 -15.59
C SER A 131 -18.35 -10.83 -14.64
N GLY A 132 -18.35 -9.93 -13.65
CA GLY A 132 -19.51 -9.70 -12.78
C GLY A 132 -20.76 -9.24 -13.53
N PHE A 133 -20.61 -8.38 -14.54
CA PHE A 133 -21.71 -7.96 -15.40
C PHE A 133 -22.20 -9.10 -16.32
N ILE A 134 -21.29 -9.89 -16.89
CA ILE A 134 -21.65 -11.10 -17.66
C ILE A 134 -22.42 -12.08 -16.78
N GLY A 135 -21.98 -12.28 -15.52
CA GLY A 135 -22.70 -13.08 -14.53
C GLY A 135 -24.12 -12.56 -14.24
N TYR A 136 -24.31 -11.23 -14.23
CA TYR A 136 -25.64 -10.62 -14.15
C TYR A 136 -26.52 -10.97 -15.37
N LEU A 137 -25.98 -10.89 -16.59
CA LEU A 137 -26.72 -11.26 -17.80
C LEU A 137 -27.15 -12.73 -17.79
N VAL A 138 -26.26 -13.63 -17.35
CA VAL A 138 -26.60 -15.06 -17.16
C VAL A 138 -27.70 -15.23 -16.11
N LYS A 139 -27.58 -14.57 -14.94
CA LYS A 139 -28.58 -14.69 -13.85
C LYS A 139 -29.98 -14.23 -14.28
N LYS A 140 -30.05 -13.21 -15.13
CA LYS A 140 -31.32 -12.70 -15.70
C LYS A 140 -31.79 -13.45 -16.94
N ARG A 141 -31.09 -14.53 -17.35
CA ARG A 141 -31.39 -15.34 -18.54
C ARG A 141 -31.42 -14.52 -19.84
N LEU A 142 -30.53 -13.53 -19.93
CA LEU A 142 -30.45 -12.63 -21.09
C LEU A 142 -29.42 -13.08 -22.14
N LEU A 143 -28.48 -13.95 -21.75
CA LEU A 143 -27.51 -14.56 -22.66
C LEU A 143 -28.07 -15.84 -23.27
N ASP A 144 -27.62 -16.12 -24.50
CA ASP A 144 -27.86 -17.40 -25.15
C ASP A 144 -27.34 -18.55 -24.27
N PRO A 145 -28.07 -19.69 -24.16
CA PRO A 145 -27.67 -20.80 -23.31
C PRO A 145 -26.27 -21.36 -23.58
N TYR A 146 -25.84 -21.39 -24.85
CA TYR A 146 -24.51 -21.88 -25.24
C TYR A 146 -23.43 -20.93 -24.72
N GLU A 147 -23.60 -19.62 -24.94
CA GLU A 147 -22.68 -18.59 -24.44
C GLU A 147 -22.68 -18.52 -22.91
N ALA A 148 -23.85 -18.70 -22.28
CA ALA A 148 -23.99 -18.75 -20.82
C ALA A 148 -23.23 -19.93 -20.19
N ALA A 149 -23.19 -21.08 -20.88
CA ALA A 149 -22.37 -22.23 -20.47
C ALA A 149 -20.86 -21.91 -20.53
N GLN A 150 -20.46 -21.05 -21.47
CA GLN A 150 -19.07 -20.61 -21.69
C GLN A 150 -18.76 -19.25 -21.04
N LYS A 151 -19.54 -18.81 -20.05
CA LYS A 151 -19.41 -17.47 -19.44
C LYS A 151 -18.02 -17.11 -18.89
N GLN A 152 -17.16 -18.08 -18.61
CA GLN A 152 -15.79 -17.83 -18.14
C GLN A 152 -14.82 -17.46 -19.27
N GLU A 153 -15.18 -17.79 -20.52
CA GLU A 153 -14.40 -17.54 -21.72
C GLU A 153 -14.74 -16.19 -22.38
N ILE A 154 -15.88 -15.58 -22.00
CA ILE A 154 -16.32 -14.28 -22.53
C ILE A 154 -15.49 -13.10 -22.01
N PRO A 155 -15.21 -12.93 -20.70
CA PRO A 155 -14.53 -11.74 -20.19
C PRO A 155 -13.09 -11.59 -20.72
N PRO A 156 -12.51 -10.37 -20.70
CA PRO A 156 -11.13 -10.16 -21.13
C PRO A 156 -10.12 -11.04 -20.38
N LYS A 157 -9.26 -11.75 -21.12
CA LYS A 157 -8.21 -12.61 -20.54
C LYS A 157 -6.89 -11.86 -20.39
N ILE A 158 -6.65 -11.35 -19.18
CA ILE A 158 -5.40 -10.66 -18.83
C ILE A 158 -4.42 -11.65 -18.21
N ARG A 159 -3.26 -11.81 -18.84
CA ARG A 159 -2.11 -12.56 -18.30
C ARG A 159 -1.34 -11.68 -17.33
N LEU A 160 -1.00 -12.24 -16.17
CA LEU A 160 -0.15 -11.58 -15.17
C LEU A 160 1.20 -12.28 -15.14
N THR A 161 2.23 -11.49 -14.96
CA THR A 161 3.62 -11.90 -14.76
C THR A 161 4.04 -11.60 -13.33
N ASP A 162 5.18 -12.14 -12.91
CA ASP A 162 5.69 -11.91 -11.56
C ASP A 162 6.02 -10.44 -11.27
N THR A 163 6.47 -9.70 -12.29
CA THR A 163 6.81 -8.28 -12.21
C THR A 163 5.60 -7.38 -12.01
N ASP A 164 4.40 -7.82 -12.44
CA ASP A 164 3.15 -7.09 -12.20
C ASP A 164 2.85 -6.95 -10.70
N PHE A 165 3.42 -7.81 -9.86
CA PHE A 165 3.24 -7.78 -8.40
C PHE A 165 4.33 -6.97 -7.67
N ASP A 166 5.29 -6.39 -8.39
CA ASP A 166 6.48 -5.75 -7.82
C ASP A 166 6.34 -4.24 -7.60
N SER A 167 5.11 -3.71 -7.57
CA SER A 167 4.86 -2.27 -7.41
C SER A 167 5.36 -1.67 -6.07
N ASN A 168 5.72 -2.51 -5.10
CA ASN A 168 6.22 -2.10 -3.79
C ASN A 168 7.50 -2.86 -3.46
N PRO A 169 8.62 -2.58 -4.16
CA PRO A 169 9.84 -3.32 -3.96
C PRO A 169 10.43 -3.04 -2.57
N PRO A 170 11.13 -4.01 -1.94
CA PRO A 170 11.84 -3.77 -0.69
C PRO A 170 13.00 -2.80 -0.89
N ILE A 171 13.32 -2.02 0.16
CA ILE A 171 14.51 -1.17 0.18
C ILE A 171 15.73 -2.07 0.07
N ARG A 172 16.63 -1.71 -0.85
CA ARG A 172 17.79 -2.49 -1.26
C ARG A 172 18.59 -3.10 -0.11
N ASP A 173 19.02 -2.24 0.81
CA ASP A 173 19.92 -2.58 1.91
C ASP A 173 19.86 -1.51 3.02
N ILE A 174 20.61 -1.77 4.10
CA ILE A 174 20.69 -0.89 5.25
C ILE A 174 21.31 0.47 4.90
N GLU A 175 22.29 0.51 4.00
CA GLU A 175 22.94 1.77 3.58
C GLU A 175 21.93 2.69 2.89
N GLU A 176 21.09 2.12 2.03
CA GLU A 176 20.05 2.88 1.33
C GLU A 176 18.94 3.36 2.28
N TRP A 177 18.56 2.53 3.26
CA TRP A 177 17.66 2.96 4.33
C TRP A 177 18.25 4.13 5.15
N LEU A 178 19.54 4.08 5.48
CA LEU A 178 20.20 5.15 6.22
C LEU A 178 20.22 6.46 5.43
N LYS A 179 20.40 6.42 4.10
CA LYS A 179 20.30 7.62 3.24
C LYS A 179 18.90 8.23 3.30
N ILE A 180 17.86 7.40 3.23
CA ILE A 180 16.47 7.86 3.40
C ILE A 180 16.29 8.52 4.78
N LEU A 181 16.79 7.89 5.85
CA LEU A 181 16.71 8.45 7.20
C LEU A 181 17.48 9.76 7.39
N VAL A 182 18.61 9.95 6.71
CA VAL A 182 19.34 11.23 6.71
C VAL A 182 18.46 12.33 6.12
N GLU A 183 17.83 12.08 4.96
CA GLU A 183 16.96 13.08 4.32
C GLU A 183 15.69 13.36 5.15
N VAL A 184 15.09 12.34 5.78
CA VAL A 184 13.96 12.54 6.70
C VAL A 184 14.36 13.41 7.88
N ARG A 185 15.52 13.17 8.50
CA ARG A 185 16.01 13.97 9.63
C ARG A 185 16.32 15.41 9.23
N ALA A 186 16.95 15.62 8.08
CA ALA A 186 17.17 16.95 7.52
C ALA A 186 15.84 17.67 7.30
N TRP A 187 14.86 17.00 6.70
CA TRP A 187 13.51 17.53 6.49
C TRP A 187 12.82 17.88 7.81
N VAL A 188 12.91 17.04 8.86
CA VAL A 188 12.37 17.37 10.19
C VAL A 188 13.07 18.61 10.76
N LYS A 189 14.40 18.70 10.67
CA LYS A 189 15.19 19.84 11.17
C LYS A 189 14.77 21.16 10.52
N GLU A 190 14.59 21.18 9.20
CA GLU A 190 14.07 22.35 8.48
C GLU A 190 12.68 22.78 8.95
N GLY A 191 11.87 21.83 9.45
CA GLY A 191 10.56 22.13 10.01
C GLY A 191 10.60 23.08 11.21
N LYS A 192 11.74 23.18 11.92
CA LYS A 192 11.92 24.09 13.06
C LYS A 192 11.88 25.56 12.64
N ALA A 193 12.34 25.88 11.42
CA ALA A 193 12.32 27.24 10.89
C ALA A 193 10.94 27.66 10.35
N HIS A 194 9.97 26.73 10.31
CA HIS A 194 8.66 27.02 9.77
C HIS A 194 7.83 27.88 10.75
N PRO A 195 7.16 28.95 10.31
CA PRO A 195 6.41 29.85 11.20
C PRO A 195 5.30 29.16 12.01
N ARG A 196 4.75 28.06 11.48
CA ARG A 196 3.72 27.25 12.14
C ARG A 196 4.35 26.05 12.86
N PRO A 197 4.28 25.96 14.20
CA PRO A 197 4.82 24.82 14.97
C PRO A 197 4.20 23.47 14.58
N ARG A 198 2.95 23.47 14.12
CA ARG A 198 2.25 22.26 13.62
C ARG A 198 2.99 21.59 12.47
N THR A 199 3.73 22.36 11.65
CA THR A 199 4.53 21.79 10.56
C THR A 199 5.64 20.92 11.10
N LEU A 200 6.38 21.39 12.11
CA LEU A 200 7.44 20.59 12.76
C LEU A 200 6.85 19.30 13.35
N LEU A 201 5.75 19.42 14.08
CA LEU A 201 5.08 18.27 14.71
C LEU A 201 4.65 17.22 13.68
N HIS A 202 4.09 17.65 12.55
CA HIS A 202 3.71 16.73 11.48
C HIS A 202 4.93 16.05 10.83
N ARG A 203 6.06 16.74 10.67
CA ARG A 203 7.30 16.11 10.17
C ARG A 203 7.85 15.09 11.18
N GLN A 204 7.82 15.42 12.48
CA GLN A 204 8.19 14.51 13.58
C GLN A 204 7.29 13.27 13.64
N MET A 205 5.98 13.46 13.45
CA MET A 205 5.01 12.37 13.32
C MET A 205 5.39 11.45 12.16
N PHE A 206 5.63 12.02 10.98
CA PHE A 206 5.97 11.25 9.79
C PHE A 206 7.27 10.46 9.98
N TRP A 207 8.31 11.06 10.56
CA TRP A 207 9.55 10.35 10.87
C TRP A 207 9.31 9.16 11.79
N SER A 208 8.56 9.36 12.87
CA SER A 208 8.24 8.30 13.83
C SER A 208 7.42 7.18 13.18
N LEU A 209 6.44 7.54 12.33
CA LEU A 209 5.67 6.60 11.53
C LEU A 209 6.58 5.72 10.66
N LEU A 210 7.55 6.30 9.93
CA LEU A 210 8.44 5.52 9.06
C LEU A 210 9.26 4.49 9.83
N LEU A 211 9.78 4.86 11.01
CA LEU A 211 10.53 3.93 11.88
C LEU A 211 9.64 2.76 12.33
N VAL A 212 8.42 3.06 12.78
CA VAL A 212 7.48 2.03 13.24
C VAL A 212 7.03 1.14 12.09
N LEU A 213 6.69 1.70 10.92
CA LEU A 213 6.32 0.92 9.74
C LEU A 213 7.45 -0.01 9.28
N LYS A 214 8.70 0.47 9.34
CA LYS A 214 9.88 -0.32 8.97
C LYS A 214 10.10 -1.51 9.90
N GLN A 215 9.84 -1.34 11.20
CA GLN A 215 10.05 -2.39 12.19
C GLN A 215 8.87 -3.38 12.30
N THR A 216 7.65 -2.93 12.03
CA THR A 216 6.43 -3.74 12.19
C THR A 216 5.94 -4.34 10.87
N GLY A 217 6.23 -3.69 9.75
CA GLY A 217 5.66 -4.05 8.46
C GLY A 217 4.15 -3.88 8.38
N MET A 218 3.52 -3.13 9.29
CA MET A 218 2.09 -2.83 9.19
C MET A 218 1.79 -1.96 7.96
N ARG A 219 0.54 -1.97 7.49
CA ARG A 219 0.12 -1.09 6.39
C ARG A 219 0.01 0.34 6.92
N PRO A 220 0.34 1.38 6.14
CA PRO A 220 0.20 2.75 6.65
C PRO A 220 -1.25 3.10 6.99
N ASP A 221 -2.23 2.48 6.31
CA ASP A 221 -3.64 2.65 6.67
C ASP A 221 -4.02 1.99 8.00
N GLU A 222 -3.33 0.91 8.40
CA GLU A 222 -3.49 0.29 9.73
C GLU A 222 -2.90 1.21 10.80
N ALA A 223 -1.72 1.78 10.55
CA ALA A 223 -1.08 2.75 11.45
C ALA A 223 -1.93 4.01 11.68
N ARG A 224 -2.69 4.44 10.67
CA ARG A 224 -3.60 5.60 10.78
C ARG A 224 -4.78 5.38 11.73
N SER A 225 -5.11 4.13 12.03
CA SER A 225 -6.16 3.76 12.99
C SER A 225 -5.62 3.26 14.34
N LEU A 226 -4.29 3.19 14.49
CA LEU A 226 -3.65 2.69 15.69
C LEU A 226 -3.85 3.67 16.85
N ARG A 227 -4.25 3.17 18.02
CA ARG A 227 -4.41 3.95 19.25
C ARG A 227 -3.34 3.62 20.28
N TRP A 228 -3.11 4.52 21.24
CA TRP A 228 -2.09 4.32 22.27
C TRP A 228 -2.37 3.08 23.14
N ARG A 229 -3.64 2.77 23.43
CA ARG A 229 -4.10 1.56 24.13
C ARG A 229 -3.77 0.25 23.42
N ASP A 230 -3.46 0.31 22.12
CA ASP A 230 -3.12 -0.85 21.31
C ASP A 230 -1.62 -1.22 21.43
N ILE A 231 -0.85 -0.46 22.20
CA ILE A 231 0.60 -0.58 22.35
C ILE A 231 0.95 -0.98 23.78
N GLU A 232 1.69 -2.06 23.92
CA GLU A 232 2.29 -2.53 25.16
C GLU A 232 3.81 -2.58 24.98
N THR A 233 4.59 -2.32 26.03
CA THR A 233 6.06 -2.35 25.98
C THR A 233 6.59 -3.16 27.15
N GLU A 234 7.55 -4.03 26.85
CA GLU A 234 8.23 -4.92 27.77
C GLU A 234 9.72 -4.55 27.79
N ASP A 235 10.32 -4.41 28.97
CA ASP A 235 11.77 -4.39 29.13
C ASP A 235 12.25 -5.83 29.33
N ILE A 236 12.76 -6.42 28.24
CA ILE A 236 13.31 -7.77 28.27
C ILE A 236 14.75 -7.79 28.82
N GLY A 237 15.33 -6.61 29.08
CA GLY A 237 16.72 -6.46 29.45
C GLY A 237 17.70 -6.98 28.39
N ARG A 238 18.96 -6.58 28.52
CA ARG A 238 20.09 -7.27 27.90
C ARG A 238 21.29 -7.12 28.80
N PHE A 239 22.13 -8.15 28.83
CA PHE A 239 23.43 -8.05 29.44
C PHE A 239 24.37 -7.24 28.54
N SER A 240 25.10 -6.30 29.13
CA SER A 240 26.12 -5.48 28.48
C SER A 240 27.41 -5.58 29.26
N GLN A 241 28.43 -6.20 28.67
CA GLN A 241 29.75 -6.37 29.29
C GLN A 241 30.34 -5.04 29.78
N THR A 242 30.24 -3.99 28.95
CA THR A 242 30.72 -2.65 29.32
C THR A 242 29.96 -2.05 30.50
N GLN A 243 28.65 -2.29 30.58
CA GLN A 243 27.87 -1.78 31.72
C GLN A 243 28.24 -2.55 32.99
N TRP A 244 28.43 -3.86 32.87
CA TRP A 244 28.90 -4.70 33.96
C TRP A 244 30.26 -4.23 34.49
N GLU A 245 31.20 -3.92 33.60
CA GLU A 245 32.51 -3.37 33.96
C GLU A 245 32.40 -2.01 34.68
N GLU A 246 31.53 -1.11 34.21
CA GLU A 246 31.26 0.18 34.86
C GLU A 246 30.63 0.00 36.25
N ASP A 247 29.64 -0.87 36.37
CA ASP A 247 28.94 -1.12 37.63
C ASP A 247 29.88 -1.79 38.65
N MET A 248 30.69 -2.76 38.23
CA MET A 248 31.70 -3.41 39.06
C MET A 248 32.78 -2.43 39.53
N ALA A 249 33.27 -1.56 38.66
CA ALA A 249 34.25 -0.55 39.04
C ALA A 249 33.71 0.42 40.10
N PHE A 250 32.41 0.75 40.03
CA PHE A 250 31.74 1.55 41.05
C PHE A 250 31.62 0.82 42.39
N LEU A 251 31.27 -0.47 42.39
CA LEU A 251 31.18 -1.30 43.59
C LEU A 251 32.55 -1.49 44.26
N GLN A 252 33.60 -1.72 43.47
CA GLN A 252 34.97 -1.82 43.98
C GLN A 252 35.44 -0.51 44.64
N LEU A 253 35.05 0.65 44.10
CA LEU A 253 35.29 1.95 44.76
C LEU A 253 34.58 2.09 46.10
N GLN A 254 33.48 1.36 46.31
CA GLN A 254 32.75 1.27 47.58
C GLN A 254 33.25 0.14 48.49
N GLY A 255 34.29 -0.60 48.05
CA GLY A 255 34.89 -1.70 48.81
C GLY A 255 34.12 -3.02 48.74
N VAL A 256 33.26 -3.19 47.73
CA VAL A 256 32.53 -4.43 47.44
C VAL A 256 33.23 -5.15 46.29
N GLU A 257 33.66 -6.38 46.51
CA GLU A 257 34.28 -7.22 45.47
C GLU A 257 33.27 -8.17 44.82
N GLU A 258 33.63 -8.77 43.69
CA GLU A 258 32.73 -9.67 42.93
C GLU A 258 32.27 -10.90 43.74
N ASP A 259 33.14 -11.38 44.64
CA ASP A 259 32.86 -12.51 45.51
C ASP A 259 31.82 -12.19 46.60
N ASP A 260 31.57 -10.91 46.87
CA ASP A 260 30.59 -10.44 47.87
C ASP A 260 29.16 -10.36 47.29
N LEU A 261 29.00 -10.52 45.97
CA LEU A 261 27.72 -10.36 45.27
C LEU A 261 26.89 -11.64 45.31
N ASP A 262 25.60 -11.48 45.61
CA ASP A 262 24.63 -12.56 45.50
C ASP A 262 24.15 -12.79 44.05
N GLU A 263 23.30 -13.81 43.83
CA GLU A 263 22.79 -14.11 42.49
C GLU A 263 21.92 -13.00 41.89
N ASP A 264 21.20 -12.23 42.71
CA ASP A 264 20.30 -11.18 42.25
C ASP A 264 21.08 -9.93 41.88
N ASP A 265 22.10 -9.57 42.67
CA ASP A 265 23.06 -8.52 42.37
C ASP A 265 23.78 -8.82 41.05
N ARG A 266 24.28 -10.04 40.88
CA ARG A 266 24.93 -10.48 39.63
C ARG A 266 24.01 -10.45 38.41
N ARG A 267 22.70 -10.67 38.58
CA ARG A 267 21.71 -10.54 37.51
C ARG A 267 21.37 -9.08 37.19
N SER A 268 21.48 -8.19 38.16
CA SER A 268 21.21 -6.76 38.01
C SER A 268 22.39 -6.01 37.37
N LEU A 269 23.62 -6.40 37.68
CA LEU A 269 24.84 -5.78 37.16
C LEU A 269 24.97 -6.02 35.65
N GLY A 270 25.29 -4.97 34.91
CA GLY A 270 25.36 -5.03 33.46
C GLY A 270 24.02 -5.20 32.77
N ARG A 271 22.88 -5.20 33.49
CA ARG A 271 21.54 -5.19 32.88
C ARG A 271 21.30 -3.80 32.28
N VAL A 272 21.21 -3.76 30.96
CA VAL A 272 20.79 -2.57 30.21
C VAL A 272 19.37 -2.81 29.69
N SER A 273 18.49 -1.82 29.86
CA SER A 273 17.13 -1.91 29.33
C SER A 273 17.13 -2.20 27.84
N ARG A 274 16.29 -3.14 27.43
CA ARG A 274 16.02 -3.44 26.03
C ARG A 274 14.52 -3.57 25.86
N TYR A 275 13.94 -2.55 25.25
CA TYR A 275 12.50 -2.48 25.10
C TYR A 275 12.00 -3.19 23.84
N VAL A 276 10.98 -4.02 24.03
CA VAL A 276 10.23 -4.69 22.98
C VAL A 276 8.79 -4.19 23.03
N THR A 277 8.26 -3.77 21.89
CA THR A 277 6.90 -3.25 21.76
C THR A 277 5.99 -4.29 21.12
N HIS A 278 4.88 -4.57 21.78
CA HIS A 278 3.77 -5.38 21.29
C HIS A 278 2.66 -4.46 20.80
N ILE A 279 2.24 -4.62 19.54
CA ILE A 279 1.24 -3.77 18.91
C ILE A 279 0.09 -4.63 18.39
N ARG A 280 -1.11 -4.37 18.91
CA ARG A 280 -2.36 -4.95 18.42
C ARG A 280 -2.85 -4.18 17.20
N ILE A 281 -2.88 -4.83 16.05
CA ILE A 281 -3.25 -4.22 14.77
C ILE A 281 -4.57 -4.79 14.27
N LEU A 282 -5.54 -3.90 14.04
CA LEU A 282 -6.77 -4.23 13.31
C LEU A 282 -6.53 -4.18 11.79
N GLN A 283 -6.66 -5.32 11.11
CA GLN A 283 -6.48 -5.41 9.67
C GLN A 283 -7.51 -4.57 8.90
N SER A 284 -7.04 -3.68 8.01
CA SER A 284 -7.93 -2.76 7.28
C SER A 284 -8.92 -3.45 6.34
N LYS A 285 -8.54 -4.62 5.80
CA LYS A 285 -9.36 -5.39 4.83
C LYS A 285 -10.28 -6.41 5.50
N THR A 286 -9.75 -7.25 6.37
CA THR A 286 -10.42 -8.41 6.98
C THR A 286 -11.03 -8.12 8.35
N LYS A 287 -10.63 -7.01 8.98
CA LYS A 287 -10.99 -6.67 10.37
C LYS A 287 -10.57 -7.71 11.42
N SER A 288 -9.67 -8.64 11.05
CA SER A 288 -9.02 -9.50 12.04
C SER A 288 -7.98 -8.72 12.84
N ILE A 289 -7.78 -9.12 14.09
CA ILE A 289 -6.73 -8.58 14.96
C ILE A 289 -5.49 -9.46 14.79
N ARG A 290 -4.32 -8.84 14.72
CA ARG A 290 -3.03 -9.52 14.82
C ARG A 290 -2.12 -8.75 15.75
N GLU A 291 -1.21 -9.45 16.40
CA GLU A 291 -0.16 -8.83 17.19
C GLU A 291 1.15 -8.80 16.40
N VAL A 292 1.91 -7.72 16.55
CA VAL A 292 3.27 -7.62 16.04
C VAL A 292 4.21 -7.15 17.13
N THR A 293 5.36 -7.82 17.20
CA THR A 293 6.43 -7.49 18.13
C THR A 293 7.53 -6.73 17.39
N SER A 294 8.01 -5.64 17.98
CA SER A 294 8.88 -4.68 17.30
C SER A 294 9.76 -3.88 18.25
N ASN A 295 10.95 -3.49 17.80
CA ASN A 295 11.84 -2.56 18.52
C ASN A 295 11.43 -1.09 18.27
N SER A 296 10.16 -0.75 18.50
CA SER A 296 9.62 0.59 18.22
C SER A 296 9.48 1.51 19.43
N ALA A 297 9.79 1.01 20.63
CA ALA A 297 9.53 1.68 21.90
C ALA A 297 10.11 3.10 21.93
N GLU A 298 11.39 3.26 21.59
CA GLU A 298 12.05 4.58 21.58
C GLU A 298 11.41 5.55 20.58
N ALA A 299 11.05 5.07 19.39
CA ALA A 299 10.44 5.91 18.37
C ALA A 299 9.03 6.38 18.79
N LEU A 300 8.26 5.48 19.40
CA LEU A 300 6.92 5.77 19.92
C LEU A 300 6.97 6.69 21.14
N SER A 301 7.87 6.41 22.09
CA SER A 301 8.07 7.21 23.29
C SER A 301 8.48 8.64 22.93
N ARG A 302 9.50 8.80 22.08
CA ARG A 302 9.92 10.11 21.56
C ARG A 302 8.79 10.86 20.86
N TRP A 303 7.97 10.16 20.08
CA TRP A 303 6.82 10.77 19.42
C TRP A 303 5.78 11.28 20.41
N LYS A 304 5.41 10.47 21.41
CA LYS A 304 4.47 10.86 22.47
C LYS A 304 4.97 12.09 23.23
N VAL A 305 6.27 12.15 23.52
CA VAL A 305 6.93 13.33 24.11
C VAL A 305 6.76 14.57 23.23
N TRP A 306 7.00 14.47 21.92
CA TRP A 306 6.80 15.61 21.02
C TRP A 306 5.35 16.08 20.94
N GLN A 307 4.38 15.17 21.00
CA GLN A 307 2.96 15.55 21.06
C GLN A 307 2.66 16.31 22.36
N LYS A 308 3.13 15.82 23.52
CA LYS A 308 2.99 16.50 24.82
C LYS A 308 3.63 17.89 24.81
N GLN A 309 4.88 17.99 24.33
CA GLN A 309 5.60 19.27 24.21
C GLN A 309 4.86 20.29 23.33
N TYR A 310 4.28 19.84 22.22
CA TYR A 310 3.49 20.71 21.36
C TYR A 310 2.21 21.20 22.05
N LEU A 311 1.48 20.32 22.75
CA LEU A 311 0.30 20.72 23.52
C LEU A 311 0.65 21.75 24.60
N SER A 312 1.72 21.51 25.36
CA SER A 312 2.21 22.47 26.37
C SER A 312 2.58 23.82 25.76
N LEU A 313 3.25 23.83 24.60
CA LEU A 313 3.55 25.08 23.88
C LEU A 313 2.28 25.81 23.44
N MET A 314 1.29 25.09 22.89
CA MET A 314 0.04 25.70 22.44
C MET A 314 -0.81 26.25 23.60
N GLN A 315 -0.78 25.60 24.77
CA GLN A 315 -1.38 26.09 26.01
C GLN A 315 -0.75 27.40 26.45
N GLN A 316 0.58 27.46 26.50
CA GLN A 316 1.33 28.67 26.88
C GLN A 316 1.07 29.85 25.94
N CYS A 317 0.88 29.60 24.64
CA CYS A 317 0.53 30.64 23.67
C CYS A 317 -0.93 31.13 23.75
N GLY A 318 -1.76 30.61 24.68
CA GLY A 318 -3.17 31.01 24.82
C GLY A 318 -4.06 30.55 23.66
N ASN A 319 -3.66 29.55 22.88
CA ASN A 319 -4.37 29.12 21.66
C ASN A 319 -5.60 28.21 21.91
N GLY A 320 -6.01 28.02 23.17
CA GLY A 320 -7.19 27.23 23.56
C GLY A 320 -7.00 25.71 23.46
N TYR A 321 -5.78 25.22 23.67
CA TYR A 321 -5.46 23.78 23.64
C TYR A 321 -5.53 23.17 25.03
N ASN A 322 -6.73 22.91 25.58
CA ASN A 322 -6.85 22.29 26.91
C ASN A 322 -6.88 20.75 26.86
N TYR A 323 -6.40 20.18 25.74
CA TYR A 323 -6.46 18.76 25.46
C TYR A 323 -5.23 18.03 26.00
N GLU A 324 -5.44 16.84 26.57
CA GLU A 324 -4.39 15.90 26.95
C GLU A 324 -4.53 14.59 26.16
N ILE A 325 -3.39 13.97 25.85
CA ILE A 325 -3.37 12.74 25.05
C ILE A 325 -3.81 11.58 25.93
N SER A 326 -4.89 10.94 25.53
CA SER A 326 -5.45 9.75 26.16
C SER A 326 -4.96 8.45 25.49
N GLU A 327 -5.21 7.31 26.14
CA GLU A 327 -4.90 6.00 25.55
C GLU A 327 -5.77 5.69 24.31
N ASP A 328 -6.98 6.26 24.26
CA ASP A 328 -7.84 6.13 23.09
C ASP A 328 -7.40 6.98 21.91
N ASP A 329 -6.43 7.89 22.06
CA ASP A 329 -6.00 8.72 20.94
C ASP A 329 -5.22 7.97 19.86
N LEU A 330 -5.37 8.46 18.63
CA LEU A 330 -4.59 7.97 17.50
C LEU A 330 -3.11 8.23 17.73
N VAL A 331 -2.30 7.18 17.63
CA VAL A 331 -0.83 7.27 17.75
C VAL A 331 -0.30 8.25 16.72
N PHE A 332 -0.56 8.02 15.44
CA PHE A 332 -0.05 8.87 14.35
C PHE A 332 -0.99 9.99 13.90
N GLY A 333 -1.77 10.52 14.85
CA GLY A 333 -2.55 11.74 14.63
C GLY A 333 -1.83 12.99 15.14
N VAL A 334 -2.22 14.15 14.60
CA VAL A 334 -1.67 15.45 14.98
C VAL A 334 -2.62 16.10 15.99
N PRO A 335 -2.19 16.39 17.23
CA PRO A 335 -3.00 17.10 18.21
C PRO A 335 -3.54 18.44 17.68
N ASP A 336 -4.80 18.71 17.98
CA ASP A 336 -5.51 19.97 17.74
C ASP A 336 -6.12 20.47 19.07
N ARG A 337 -6.95 21.52 19.03
CA ARG A 337 -7.49 22.15 20.24
C ARG A 337 -8.22 21.20 21.18
N ASP A 338 -8.98 20.28 20.62
CA ASP A 338 -9.98 19.45 21.31
C ASP A 338 -9.82 17.95 21.08
N ALA A 339 -8.98 17.56 20.12
CA ALA A 339 -8.81 16.16 19.72
C ALA A 339 -7.54 15.95 18.89
N VAL A 340 -7.11 14.70 18.79
CA VAL A 340 -6.10 14.27 17.83
C VAL A 340 -6.73 14.06 16.44
N LYS A 341 -6.22 14.74 15.41
CA LYS A 341 -6.73 14.63 14.03
C LYS A 341 -5.91 13.65 13.19
N ILE A 342 -6.61 12.80 12.44
CA ILE A 342 -6.01 11.82 11.54
C ILE A 342 -5.34 12.50 10.32
N THR A 343 -4.12 12.08 10.00
CA THR A 343 -3.46 12.51 8.76
C THR A 343 -4.03 11.72 7.58
N SER A 344 -4.28 12.39 6.45
CA SER A 344 -4.79 11.72 5.24
C SER A 344 -3.71 10.82 4.62
N TYR A 345 -4.12 9.68 4.04
CA TYR A 345 -3.18 8.75 3.40
C TYR A 345 -2.42 9.40 2.22
N ASN A 346 -3.08 10.29 1.49
CA ASN A 346 -2.45 11.01 0.38
C ASN A 346 -1.32 11.92 0.84
N VAL A 347 -1.47 12.58 1.99
CA VAL A 347 -0.39 13.40 2.58
C VAL A 347 0.82 12.54 2.92
N LEU A 348 0.61 11.34 3.49
CA LEU A 348 1.71 10.40 3.76
C LEU A 348 2.46 10.00 2.48
N ASN A 349 1.74 9.73 1.38
CA ASN A 349 2.38 9.42 0.10
C ASN A 349 3.14 10.60 -0.50
N ILE A 350 2.61 11.82 -0.37
CA ILE A 350 3.27 13.05 -0.85
C ILE A 350 4.57 13.26 -0.07
N ASN A 351 4.52 13.16 1.26
CA ASN A 351 5.73 13.28 2.09
C ASN A 351 6.75 12.21 1.71
N TRP A 352 6.33 10.95 1.56
CA TRP A 352 7.22 9.86 1.15
C TRP A 352 7.91 10.15 -0.18
N ARG A 353 7.13 10.53 -1.21
CA ARG A 353 7.68 10.88 -2.52
C ARG A 353 8.68 12.03 -2.42
N SER A 354 8.34 13.08 -1.68
CA SER A 354 9.25 14.22 -1.46
C SER A 354 10.57 13.80 -0.82
N ILE A 355 10.56 12.86 0.14
CA ILE A 355 11.78 12.32 0.75
C ILE A 355 12.59 11.49 -0.27
N ILE A 356 11.92 10.62 -1.06
CA ILE A 356 12.61 9.84 -2.08
C ILE A 356 13.20 10.73 -3.17
N ASP A 357 12.48 11.77 -3.60
CA ASP A 357 12.95 12.75 -4.58
C ASP A 357 14.16 13.55 -4.04
N ARG A 358 14.16 13.88 -2.74
CA ARG A 358 15.32 14.49 -2.05
C ARG A 358 16.55 13.59 -2.03
N CYS A 359 16.36 12.28 -1.89
CA CYS A 359 17.47 11.34 -1.96
C CYS A 359 18.06 11.31 -3.38
N GLY A 360 17.20 11.41 -4.41
CA GLY A 360 17.60 11.49 -5.82
C GLY A 360 18.55 10.37 -6.23
N SER A 361 19.67 10.73 -6.86
CA SER A 361 20.70 9.78 -7.35
C SER A 361 21.50 9.08 -6.24
N LYS A 362 21.32 9.45 -4.96
CA LYS A 362 21.98 8.75 -3.83
C LYS A 362 21.44 7.34 -3.63
N LEU A 363 20.21 7.07 -4.11
CA LEU A 363 19.59 5.76 -4.07
C LEU A 363 19.98 4.98 -5.34
N LYS A 364 20.49 3.76 -5.15
CA LYS A 364 20.73 2.82 -6.26
C LYS A 364 19.41 2.20 -6.72
N GLY A 365 18.39 2.18 -5.87
CA GLY A 365 17.08 1.62 -6.16
C GLY A 365 17.02 0.10 -5.96
N PRO A 366 15.83 -0.49 -6.16
CA PRO A 366 15.62 -1.91 -5.98
C PRO A 366 16.51 -2.77 -6.87
N ILE A 367 16.83 -3.98 -6.42
CA ILE A 367 17.67 -4.91 -7.18
C ILE A 367 16.89 -5.61 -8.29
N MET A 368 15.64 -5.99 -8.01
CA MET A 368 14.84 -6.88 -8.85
C MET A 368 13.57 -6.20 -9.39
N SER A 369 13.53 -4.86 -9.44
CA SER A 369 12.35 -4.11 -9.87
C SER A 369 12.71 -2.73 -10.40
N ASP A 370 12.05 -2.32 -11.47
CA ASP A 370 12.16 -0.97 -12.03
C ASP A 370 11.21 0.04 -11.34
N HIS A 371 10.41 -0.42 -10.37
CA HIS A 371 9.49 0.44 -9.65
C HIS A 371 10.20 1.31 -8.61
N LYS A 372 9.78 2.57 -8.51
CA LYS A 372 10.22 3.47 -7.44
C LYS A 372 9.74 2.97 -6.07
N TYR A 373 10.47 3.31 -5.01
CA TYR A 373 10.03 3.01 -3.66
C TYR A 373 8.73 3.75 -3.30
N THR A 374 7.81 3.03 -2.68
CA THR A 374 6.58 3.57 -2.10
C THR A 374 6.64 3.43 -0.59
N ILE A 375 5.73 4.06 0.15
CA ILE A 375 5.66 3.85 1.60
C ILE A 375 5.42 2.37 1.98
N TYR A 376 4.81 1.58 1.07
CA TYR A 376 4.66 0.13 1.24
C TYR A 376 5.97 -0.64 1.07
N SER A 377 7.00 -0.04 0.47
CA SER A 377 8.34 -0.63 0.42
C SER A 377 8.88 -0.92 1.82
N LEU A 378 8.49 -0.16 2.86
CA LEU A 378 8.88 -0.45 4.25
C LEU A 378 8.38 -1.83 4.72
N ARG A 379 7.13 -2.17 4.35
CA ARG A 379 6.54 -3.48 4.65
C ARG A 379 7.21 -4.59 3.87
N SER A 380 7.48 -4.39 2.57
CA SER A 380 8.23 -5.35 1.76
C SER A 380 9.64 -5.57 2.33
N THR A 381 10.28 -4.50 2.80
CA THR A 381 11.59 -4.58 3.45
C THR A 381 11.51 -5.38 4.74
N ARG A 382 10.49 -5.15 5.59
CA ARG A 382 10.30 -5.93 6.81
C ARG A 382 10.03 -7.41 6.51
N ALA A 383 9.24 -7.71 5.48
CA ALA A 383 9.02 -9.08 5.03
C ALA A 383 10.33 -9.74 4.62
N GLN A 384 11.14 -9.04 3.81
CA GLN A 384 12.46 -9.52 3.43
C GLN A 384 13.37 -9.73 4.64
N GLU A 385 13.40 -8.80 5.60
CA GLU A 385 14.23 -8.92 6.80
C GLU A 385 13.82 -10.05 7.73
N LEU A 386 12.53 -10.37 7.85
CA LEU A 386 12.08 -11.51 8.65
C LEU A 386 12.57 -12.83 8.03
N MET A 387 12.50 -12.95 6.71
CA MET A 387 13.08 -14.09 6.00
C MET A 387 14.61 -14.06 6.08
N ASP A 388 15.19 -12.87 5.92
CA ASP A 388 16.51 -12.38 6.34
C ASP A 388 16.97 -13.03 7.64
N MET A 389 16.15 -12.95 8.68
CA MET A 389 16.39 -13.42 10.05
C MET A 389 16.13 -14.92 10.25
N GLY A 390 15.57 -15.62 9.27
CA GLY A 390 15.20 -17.03 9.40
C GLY A 390 13.95 -17.23 10.25
N VAL A 391 13.08 -16.22 10.33
CA VAL A 391 11.79 -16.34 11.01
C VAL A 391 10.90 -17.26 10.20
N ASP A 392 10.22 -18.17 10.90
CA ASP A 392 9.24 -19.07 10.30
C ASP A 392 8.22 -18.33 9.42
N VAL A 393 7.90 -18.92 8.26
CA VAL A 393 7.02 -18.30 7.25
C VAL A 393 5.62 -18.09 7.81
N TYR A 394 5.08 -19.02 8.61
CA TYR A 394 3.76 -18.84 9.21
C TYR A 394 3.75 -17.72 10.24
N LEU A 395 4.76 -17.66 11.12
CA LEU A 395 4.90 -16.59 12.10
C LEU A 395 5.04 -15.22 11.43
N ALA A 396 5.92 -15.10 10.43
CA ALA A 396 6.12 -13.86 9.70
C ALA A 396 4.87 -13.46 8.89
N ALA A 397 4.16 -14.42 8.29
CA ALA A 397 2.91 -14.15 7.59
C ALA A 397 1.83 -13.64 8.55
N THR A 398 1.78 -14.20 9.76
CA THR A 398 0.86 -13.79 10.83
C THR A 398 1.17 -12.37 11.30
N GLN A 399 2.41 -12.07 11.66
CA GLN A 399 2.83 -10.73 12.13
C GLN A 399 2.58 -9.65 11.07
N LEU A 400 2.89 -9.94 9.81
CA LEU A 400 2.66 -9.00 8.72
C LEU A 400 1.16 -8.94 8.35
N GLY A 401 0.39 -10.01 8.50
CA GLY A 401 -0.94 -10.13 7.91
C GLY A 401 -0.88 -10.33 6.39
N HIS A 402 0.05 -11.20 5.95
CA HIS A 402 0.12 -11.76 4.59
C HIS A 402 -0.52 -13.15 4.56
N THR A 403 -0.89 -13.61 3.36
CA THR A 403 -1.10 -15.04 3.15
C THR A 403 0.26 -15.74 3.12
N VAL A 404 0.31 -17.01 3.54
CA VAL A 404 1.53 -17.82 3.49
C VAL A 404 2.10 -17.85 2.08
N ALA A 405 1.25 -18.13 1.08
CA ALA A 405 1.64 -18.11 -0.34
C ALA A 405 2.27 -16.79 -0.82
N MET A 406 1.88 -15.64 -0.27
CA MET A 406 2.52 -14.37 -0.61
C MET A 406 3.92 -14.28 -0.01
N LEU A 407 4.09 -14.75 1.22
CA LEU A 407 5.39 -14.69 1.90
C LEU A 407 6.37 -15.74 1.36
N GLU A 408 5.89 -16.92 0.96
CA GLU A 408 6.68 -17.92 0.23
C GLU A 408 7.25 -17.34 -1.07
N LYS A 409 6.48 -16.52 -1.79
CA LYS A 409 6.99 -15.81 -2.98
C LYS A 409 8.11 -14.82 -2.63
N VAL A 410 8.00 -14.10 -1.51
CA VAL A 410 9.05 -13.19 -1.04
C VAL A 410 10.30 -13.98 -0.68
N TYR A 411 10.15 -15.06 0.08
CA TYR A 411 11.23 -15.98 0.43
C TYR A 411 11.90 -16.53 -0.84
N ALA A 412 11.11 -17.02 -1.80
CA ALA A 412 11.56 -17.59 -3.08
C ALA A 412 12.28 -16.58 -4.01
N ARG A 413 12.17 -15.28 -3.74
CA ARG A 413 12.87 -14.21 -4.48
C ARG A 413 14.08 -13.63 -3.75
N LEU A 414 14.36 -14.05 -2.51
CA LEU A 414 15.59 -13.62 -1.83
C LEU A 414 16.80 -13.99 -2.68
N PRO A 415 17.82 -13.12 -2.79
CA PRO A 415 19.04 -13.43 -3.54
C PRO A 415 19.61 -14.78 -3.10
N GLN A 416 19.90 -15.67 -4.05
CA GLN A 416 20.46 -17.01 -3.80
C GLN A 416 21.65 -16.97 -2.83
N ARG A 417 22.51 -15.95 -2.97
CA ARG A 417 23.67 -15.72 -2.09
C ARG A 417 23.29 -15.51 -0.62
N ARG A 418 22.17 -14.86 -0.32
CA ARG A 418 21.72 -14.65 1.08
C ARG A 418 21.14 -15.92 1.70
N ARG A 419 20.47 -16.76 0.90
CA ARG A 419 19.97 -18.08 1.35
C ARG A 419 21.12 -19.05 1.60
N ALA A 420 22.06 -19.14 0.66
CA ALA A 420 23.21 -20.02 0.77
C ALA A 420 24.02 -19.78 2.05
N THR A 421 24.26 -18.51 2.44
CA THR A 421 25.00 -18.20 3.67
C THR A 421 24.28 -18.62 4.96
N LYS A 422 22.95 -18.76 4.95
CA LYS A 422 22.19 -19.15 6.15
C LYS A 422 21.86 -20.63 6.21
N GLU A 423 21.42 -21.19 5.10
CA GLU A 423 20.97 -22.57 5.02
C GLU A 423 22.11 -23.56 4.80
N ALA A 424 23.18 -23.15 4.11
CA ALA A 424 24.33 -24.03 3.86
C ALA A 424 25.45 -23.90 4.92
N ALA A 425 25.44 -22.86 5.77
CA ALA A 425 26.55 -22.59 6.70
C ALA A 425 26.27 -22.90 8.19
N HIS A 426 25.09 -23.43 8.56
CA HIS A 426 24.75 -23.92 9.90
C HIS A 426 25.35 -23.09 11.08
N ILE A 427 25.08 -21.79 11.15
CA ILE A 427 25.47 -20.97 12.31
C ILE A 427 24.28 -20.93 13.28
N GLU A 428 24.30 -21.83 14.27
CA GLU A 428 23.33 -21.81 15.37
C GLU A 428 23.63 -20.64 16.33
N PHE A 429 22.69 -19.71 16.47
CA PHE A 429 22.74 -18.71 17.54
C PHE A 429 21.98 -19.25 18.76
N GLY A 430 22.72 -19.46 19.86
CA GLY A 430 22.20 -20.04 21.10
C GLY A 430 21.06 -19.25 21.74
N LYS A 431 20.04 -19.96 22.22
CA LYS A 431 18.92 -19.41 23.00
C LYS A 431 19.29 -19.41 24.48
N ARG A 432 19.16 -18.26 25.16
CA ARG A 432 19.19 -18.15 26.64
C ARG A 432 17.82 -17.70 27.17
N LYS A 433 17.50 -18.08 28.42
CA LYS A 433 16.27 -17.72 29.14
C LYS A 433 16.13 -16.20 29.32
N SER A 434 14.89 -15.70 29.29
CA SER A 434 14.54 -14.27 29.43
C SER A 434 13.81 -14.00 30.73
N ASP A 435 14.33 -13.07 31.54
CA ASP A 435 13.64 -12.46 32.69
C ASP A 435 13.10 -11.09 32.22
N SER A 436 11.80 -11.00 31.95
CA SER A 436 11.18 -9.84 31.29
C SER A 436 10.07 -9.20 32.13
N GLU A 437 9.95 -7.87 32.07
CA GLU A 437 8.99 -7.07 32.86
C GLU A 437 8.24 -6.06 31.97
N ILE A 438 6.93 -5.88 32.19
CA ILE A 438 6.13 -4.90 31.44
C ILE A 438 6.36 -3.50 32.01
N VAL A 439 6.64 -2.52 31.14
CA VAL A 439 6.96 -1.15 31.55
C VAL A 439 6.12 -0.12 30.76
N ALA A 440 5.67 0.94 31.43
CA ALA A 440 4.95 2.03 30.78
C ALA A 440 5.83 2.79 29.77
N LEU A 441 5.30 3.11 28.59
CA LEU A 441 6.06 3.77 27.50
C LEU A 441 6.72 5.11 27.90
N ASP A 442 6.16 5.80 28.89
CA ASP A 442 6.64 7.10 29.35
C ASP A 442 7.98 7.01 30.11
N SER A 443 8.35 5.86 30.67
CA SER A 443 9.63 5.68 31.37
C SER A 443 10.82 5.40 30.43
N VAL A 444 10.55 5.02 29.17
CA VAL A 444 11.57 4.72 28.13
C VAL A 444 12.37 5.97 27.72
N ALA A 445 11.80 7.17 27.88
CA ALA A 445 12.37 8.42 27.35
C ALA A 445 13.55 9.00 28.15
N SER A 446 13.94 8.39 29.27
CA SER A 446 14.78 9.03 30.28
C SER A 446 16.30 9.01 30.04
N PHE A 447 16.82 8.47 28.93
CA PHE A 447 18.29 8.36 28.74
C PHE A 447 18.80 8.75 27.34
N LYS A 448 19.79 9.68 27.35
CA LYS A 448 20.70 10.12 26.28
C LYS A 448 20.10 10.94 25.12
N GLY A 449 19.78 12.20 25.42
CA GLY A 449 19.91 13.30 24.47
C GLY A 449 21.15 14.15 24.81
N LYS A 450 22.32 13.83 24.25
CA LYS A 450 23.34 14.87 24.06
C LYS A 450 22.83 15.80 22.95
N THR A 451 22.87 17.09 23.26
CA THR A 451 22.43 18.24 22.45
C THR A 451 22.96 18.26 21.03
#